data_AF-A0A7K0A2V0-F1
#
_entry.id   AF-A0A7K0A2V0-F1
#
_cell.length_a   1.000
_cell.length_b   1.000
_cell.length_c   1.000
_cell.angle_alpha   90.00
_cell.angle_beta   90.00
_cell.angle_gamma   90.00
#
_symmetry.space_group_name_H-M   'P 1'
#
loop_
_entity.id
_entity.type
_entity.pdbx_description
1 polymer ?
#
loop_
_entity_poly.entity_id
_entity_poly.type
_entity_poly.pdbx_seq_one_letter_code
_entity_poly.pdbx_strand_id
1 'polypeptide(L)'
;MSAEPSALRRLWQEFEAVEPDAVFGGIFANKSGYHNTRANHKRDRPGDYSIRMPADQRGPDDKAAALDITFNTARGGDFRIIAKYSKRLLTAFQTRDPRLFYRGGAVVREFYGNADLDWDVEGYTLHRSSDGSSGPATSDDSHLWHIHISFHRVWVENWDAVKGILAILLDKQIPPPEPPKDWFDMADENTLKTVVDRSLDDKLGPAVAKAIEDKVDRIAGRTLNTKFPTGVAHLDAQGGRNWPWFARDLRNKAYAVAEAVEKLAKAELERAAIDSAEAAELQQAIADLRAAIDDEPPVVDEPQG
;
A
#
# COMPACT_ATOMS: atom_id res chain seq x y z
N MET A 1 -24.84 -15.72 1.30
CA MET A 1 -24.13 -14.96 0.23
C MET A 1 -23.03 -15.85 -0.32
N SER A 2 -22.60 -15.68 -1.57
CA SER A 2 -21.50 -16.49 -2.14
C SER A 2 -20.18 -16.12 -1.47
N ALA A 3 -19.37 -17.13 -1.12
CA ALA A 3 -18.01 -16.95 -0.60
C ALA A 3 -17.02 -16.48 -1.67
N GLU A 4 -17.40 -16.51 -2.95
CA GLU A 4 -16.58 -15.99 -4.05
C GLU A 4 -16.70 -14.46 -4.13
N PRO A 5 -15.57 -13.71 -4.14
CA PRO A 5 -15.57 -12.29 -4.39
C PRO A 5 -15.88 -11.96 -5.86
N SER A 6 -16.69 -10.93 -6.10
CA SER A 6 -17.07 -10.52 -7.45
C SER A 6 -15.90 -10.02 -8.29
N ALA A 7 -14.94 -9.31 -7.68
CA ALA A 7 -13.77 -8.80 -8.41
C ALA A 7 -12.80 -9.92 -8.80
N LEU A 8 -12.60 -10.93 -7.94
CA LEU A 8 -11.77 -12.10 -8.30
C LEU A 8 -12.46 -12.95 -9.38
N ARG A 9 -13.79 -13.12 -9.29
CA ARG A 9 -14.57 -13.80 -10.33
C ARG A 9 -14.45 -13.09 -11.68
N ARG A 10 -14.51 -11.76 -11.68
CA ARG A 10 -14.31 -10.95 -12.88
C ARG A 10 -12.89 -11.06 -13.44
N LEU A 11 -11.86 -11.06 -12.58
CA LEU A 11 -10.48 -11.27 -13.02
C LEU A 11 -10.36 -12.58 -13.79
N TRP A 12 -10.87 -13.67 -13.22
CA TRP A 12 -10.91 -14.97 -13.88
C TRP A 12 -11.61 -14.91 -15.25
N GLN A 13 -12.82 -14.32 -15.31
CA GLN A 13 -13.61 -14.23 -16.54
C GLN A 13 -12.93 -13.42 -17.66
N GLU A 14 -12.22 -12.35 -17.29
CA GLU A 14 -11.47 -11.57 -18.28
C GLU A 14 -10.17 -12.27 -18.71
N PHE A 15 -9.58 -13.10 -17.85
CA PHE A 15 -8.41 -13.90 -18.19
C PHE A 15 -8.74 -15.10 -19.09
N GLU A 16 -9.79 -15.87 -18.75
CA GLU A 16 -10.23 -17.04 -19.52
C GLU A 16 -10.63 -16.68 -20.96
N ALA A 17 -11.12 -15.46 -21.18
CA ALA A 17 -11.45 -14.95 -22.50
C ALA A 17 -10.23 -14.79 -23.43
N VAL A 18 -9.01 -14.78 -22.89
CA VAL A 18 -7.76 -14.54 -23.64
C VAL A 18 -6.84 -15.76 -23.67
N GLU A 19 -6.87 -16.60 -22.64
CA GLU A 19 -6.02 -17.79 -22.54
C GLU A 19 -6.84 -19.09 -22.56
N PRO A 20 -6.96 -19.77 -23.71
CA PRO A 20 -7.80 -20.96 -23.84
C PRO A 20 -7.27 -22.20 -23.10
N ASP A 21 -5.98 -22.24 -22.74
CA ASP A 21 -5.44 -23.35 -21.92
C ASP A 21 -5.80 -23.22 -20.42
N ALA A 22 -6.19 -22.01 -20.00
CA ALA A 22 -6.53 -21.73 -18.62
C ALA A 22 -7.88 -22.35 -18.24
N VAL A 23 -7.93 -22.92 -17.04
CA VAL A 23 -9.14 -23.47 -16.42
C VAL A 23 -9.29 -22.90 -15.02
N PHE A 24 -10.54 -22.66 -14.62
CA PHE A 24 -10.86 -22.18 -13.28
C PHE A 24 -10.41 -23.20 -12.23
N GLY A 25 -9.32 -22.89 -11.52
CA GLY A 25 -8.78 -23.75 -10.46
C GLY A 25 -9.51 -23.58 -9.14
N GLY A 26 -10.04 -22.38 -8.87
CA GLY A 26 -10.95 -22.17 -7.75
C GLY A 26 -10.85 -20.81 -7.06
N ILE A 27 -12.04 -20.33 -6.72
CA ILE A 27 -12.44 -19.39 -5.67
C ILE A 27 -12.14 -19.81 -4.23
N PHE A 28 -13.21 -20.40 -3.71
CA PHE A 28 -13.38 -20.82 -2.34
C PHE A 28 -13.15 -22.32 -2.21
N ALA A 29 -12.48 -22.70 -1.12
CA ALA A 29 -12.42 -24.07 -0.65
C ALA A 29 -12.35 -24.04 0.88
N ASN A 30 -13.04 -24.97 1.53
CA ASN A 30 -13.03 -25.06 3.00
C ASN A 30 -11.73 -25.68 3.55
N LYS A 31 -10.57 -25.08 3.21
CA LYS A 31 -9.21 -25.47 3.62
C LYS A 31 -8.52 -24.36 4.42
N SER A 32 -7.30 -24.56 4.91
CA SER A 32 -6.46 -23.49 5.49
C SER A 32 -6.08 -22.44 4.43
N GLY A 33 -5.66 -21.26 4.86
CA GLY A 33 -5.17 -20.20 3.98
C GLY A 33 -6.26 -19.42 3.25
N TYR A 34 -5.87 -18.72 2.19
CA TYR A 34 -6.67 -17.67 1.54
C TYR A 34 -7.92 -18.16 0.78
N HIS A 35 -8.02 -19.45 0.44
CA HIS A 35 -9.24 -20.00 -0.19
C HIS A 35 -10.46 -20.05 0.73
N ASN A 36 -10.29 -19.86 2.04
CA ASN A 36 -11.41 -19.85 2.98
C ASN A 36 -11.78 -18.44 3.41
N THR A 37 -12.94 -18.31 4.05
CA THR A 37 -13.39 -17.03 4.60
C THR A 37 -12.71 -16.74 5.93
N ARG A 38 -12.51 -15.45 6.24
CA ARG A 38 -11.95 -15.04 7.53
C ARG A 38 -12.88 -15.45 8.68
N ALA A 39 -14.19 -15.34 8.49
CA ALA A 39 -15.18 -15.73 9.48
C ALA A 39 -15.06 -17.23 9.83
N ASN A 40 -14.87 -18.08 8.82
CA ASN A 40 -14.70 -19.51 9.00
C ASN A 40 -13.39 -19.83 9.76
N HIS A 41 -12.29 -19.16 9.39
CA HIS A 41 -11.02 -19.29 10.11
C HIS A 41 -11.10 -18.77 11.54
N LYS A 42 -11.74 -17.63 11.80
CA LYS A 42 -11.91 -17.14 13.19
C LYS A 42 -12.62 -18.16 14.09
N ARG A 43 -13.54 -18.94 13.53
CA ARG A 43 -14.27 -20.00 14.25
C ARG A 43 -13.43 -21.28 14.42
N ASP A 44 -12.88 -21.79 13.33
CA ASP A 44 -12.32 -23.16 13.29
C ASP A 44 -10.79 -23.19 13.35
N ARG A 45 -10.12 -22.08 12.97
CA ARG A 45 -8.66 -21.95 12.83
C ARG A 45 -8.20 -20.52 13.16
N PRO A 46 -8.41 -20.01 14.39
CA PRO A 46 -8.18 -18.60 14.72
C PRO A 46 -6.72 -18.15 14.54
N GLY A 47 -5.78 -19.10 14.46
CA GLY A 47 -4.38 -18.85 14.15
C GLY A 47 -4.02 -18.95 12.67
N ASP A 48 -4.95 -19.11 11.72
CA ASP A 48 -4.60 -19.23 10.30
C ASP A 48 -3.85 -17.98 9.81
N TYR A 49 -2.77 -18.16 9.04
CA TYR A 49 -1.92 -17.03 8.62
C TYR A 49 -2.66 -16.02 7.73
N SER A 50 -3.69 -16.46 6.99
CA SER A 50 -4.47 -15.64 6.06
C SER A 50 -5.43 -14.65 6.73
N ILE A 51 -5.43 -14.58 8.06
CA ILE A 51 -6.25 -13.66 8.86
C ILE A 51 -5.45 -12.84 9.88
N ARG A 52 -4.11 -12.92 9.85
CA ARG A 52 -3.25 -12.28 10.86
C ARG A 52 -2.93 -10.82 10.56
N MET A 53 -2.81 -10.44 9.29
CA MET A 53 -2.36 -9.09 8.95
C MET A 53 -3.47 -8.04 9.04
N PRO A 54 -3.15 -6.76 9.30
CA PRO A 54 -4.14 -5.68 9.29
C PRO A 54 -4.92 -5.58 7.98
N ALA A 55 -4.29 -5.82 6.82
CA ALA A 55 -4.97 -5.84 5.53
C ALA A 55 -5.93 -7.04 5.38
N ASP A 56 -5.64 -8.16 6.05
CA ASP A 56 -6.50 -9.35 6.07
C ASP A 56 -7.56 -9.29 7.17
N GLN A 57 -7.41 -8.42 8.16
CA GLN A 57 -8.43 -8.15 9.18
C GLN A 57 -9.47 -7.10 8.74
N ARG A 58 -9.26 -6.46 7.58
CA ARG A 58 -10.18 -5.53 6.92
C ARG A 58 -10.88 -6.15 5.71
N GLY A 59 -11.87 -5.45 5.15
CA GLY A 59 -12.72 -5.98 4.07
C GLY A 59 -13.70 -7.05 4.55
N PRO A 60 -14.40 -7.71 3.61
CA PRO A 60 -15.41 -8.72 3.93
C PRO A 60 -14.79 -9.94 4.62
N ASP A 61 -15.42 -10.43 5.68
CA ASP A 61 -14.98 -11.64 6.38
C ASP A 61 -15.62 -12.93 5.85
N ASP A 62 -16.69 -12.82 5.07
CA ASP A 62 -17.46 -13.92 4.49
C ASP A 62 -16.96 -14.33 3.09
N LYS A 63 -15.84 -13.78 2.63
CA LYS A 63 -15.26 -14.01 1.30
C LYS A 63 -13.92 -14.73 1.35
N ALA A 64 -13.69 -15.60 0.37
CA ALA A 64 -12.37 -16.11 0.05
C ALA A 64 -11.48 -15.00 -0.52
N ALA A 65 -10.18 -15.24 -0.57
CA ALA A 65 -9.18 -14.27 -0.96
C ALA A 65 -8.02 -14.91 -1.74
N ALA A 66 -8.29 -16.01 -2.44
CA ALA A 66 -7.35 -16.65 -3.35
C ALA A 66 -8.00 -16.89 -4.71
N LEU A 67 -7.16 -17.03 -5.73
CA LEU A 67 -7.55 -17.52 -7.05
C LEU A 67 -6.51 -18.52 -7.53
N ASP A 68 -6.97 -19.72 -7.88
CA ASP A 68 -6.18 -20.71 -8.62
C ASP A 68 -6.53 -20.65 -10.10
N ILE A 69 -5.51 -20.53 -10.96
CA ILE A 69 -5.61 -20.60 -12.42
C ILE A 69 -4.86 -21.85 -12.88
N THR A 70 -5.57 -22.89 -13.31
CA THR A 70 -4.96 -24.14 -13.79
C THR A 70 -4.65 -24.06 -15.28
N PHE A 71 -3.56 -24.69 -15.70
CA PHE A 71 -3.15 -24.78 -17.12
C PHE A 71 -3.18 -26.26 -17.56
N ASN A 72 -4.00 -26.59 -18.55
CA ASN A 72 -4.18 -27.99 -18.95
C ASN A 72 -2.90 -28.59 -19.54
N THR A 73 -2.13 -27.83 -20.34
CA THR A 73 -0.86 -28.32 -20.89
C THR A 73 0.16 -28.61 -19.79
N ALA A 74 0.18 -27.80 -18.73
CA ALA A 74 1.12 -27.97 -17.61
C ALA A 74 0.87 -29.27 -16.83
N ARG A 75 -0.38 -29.75 -16.73
CA ARG A 75 -0.68 -31.08 -16.17
C ARG A 75 -0.05 -32.23 -16.96
N GLY A 76 0.22 -32.01 -18.25
CA GLY A 76 0.95 -32.94 -19.12
C GLY A 76 2.46 -32.73 -19.15
N GLY A 77 3.00 -31.83 -18.32
CA GLY A 77 4.43 -31.49 -18.28
C GLY A 77 4.88 -30.44 -19.29
N ASP A 78 3.95 -29.80 -20.01
CA ASP A 78 4.28 -28.66 -20.89
C ASP A 78 4.00 -27.33 -20.18
N PHE A 79 5.05 -26.80 -19.55
CA PHE A 79 5.00 -25.60 -18.72
C PHE A 79 5.05 -24.28 -19.49
N ARG A 80 5.11 -24.30 -20.83
CA ARG A 80 5.32 -23.07 -21.62
C ARG A 80 4.26 -21.99 -21.39
N ILE A 81 2.99 -22.39 -21.23
CA ILE A 81 1.89 -21.44 -21.04
C ILE A 81 1.87 -20.91 -19.61
N ILE A 82 1.96 -21.77 -18.59
CA ILE A 82 2.02 -21.32 -17.19
C ILE A 82 3.24 -20.41 -16.95
N ALA A 83 4.43 -20.79 -17.47
CA ALA A 83 5.66 -20.01 -17.33
C ALA A 83 5.56 -18.60 -17.90
N LYS A 84 4.85 -18.41 -19.02
CA LYS A 84 4.57 -17.07 -19.56
C LYS A 84 3.89 -16.16 -18.53
N TYR A 85 2.89 -16.67 -17.80
CA TYR A 85 2.10 -15.88 -16.86
C TYR A 85 2.78 -15.77 -15.49
N SER A 86 3.35 -16.86 -14.97
CA SER A 86 4.10 -16.84 -13.71
C SER A 86 5.31 -15.92 -13.81
N LYS A 87 6.03 -15.91 -14.94
CA LYS A 87 7.18 -15.00 -15.14
C LYS A 87 6.77 -13.52 -15.12
N ARG A 88 5.58 -13.19 -15.63
CA ARG A 88 5.02 -11.82 -15.56
C ARG A 88 4.75 -11.42 -14.11
N LEU A 89 4.11 -12.31 -13.33
CA LEU A 89 3.89 -12.10 -11.91
C LEU A 89 5.23 -12.00 -11.16
N LEU A 90 6.14 -12.94 -11.34
CA LEU A 90 7.45 -12.96 -10.69
C LEU A 90 8.21 -11.66 -10.93
N THR A 91 8.28 -11.22 -12.19
CA THR A 91 8.92 -9.95 -12.56
C THR A 91 8.22 -8.77 -11.88
N ALA A 92 6.89 -8.76 -11.86
CA ALA A 92 6.14 -7.68 -11.21
C ALA A 92 6.42 -7.62 -9.70
N PHE A 93 6.47 -8.76 -9.02
CA PHE A 93 6.78 -8.82 -7.58
C PHE A 93 8.22 -8.38 -7.29
N GLN A 94 9.19 -8.90 -8.05
CA GLN A 94 10.61 -8.55 -7.92
C GLN A 94 10.88 -7.05 -8.16
N THR A 95 10.16 -6.45 -9.11
CA THR A 95 10.30 -5.03 -9.46
C THR A 95 9.35 -4.11 -8.70
N ARG A 96 8.52 -4.66 -7.80
CA ARG A 96 7.47 -3.94 -7.08
C ARG A 96 6.58 -3.12 -8.02
N ASP A 97 6.11 -3.76 -9.09
CA ASP A 97 5.27 -3.14 -10.10
C ASP A 97 4.11 -2.35 -9.46
N PRO A 98 3.87 -1.08 -9.84
CA PRO A 98 2.81 -0.26 -9.26
C PRO A 98 1.42 -0.91 -9.31
N ARG A 99 1.17 -1.81 -10.27
CA ARG A 99 -0.10 -2.54 -10.43
C ARG A 99 -0.35 -3.57 -9.32
N LEU A 100 0.67 -3.90 -8.51
CA LEU A 100 0.51 -4.71 -7.30
C LEU A 100 -0.04 -3.90 -6.11
N PHE A 101 -0.16 -2.58 -6.23
CA PHE A 101 -0.55 -1.69 -5.15
C PHE A 101 -1.79 -0.86 -5.50
N TYR A 102 -2.60 -0.59 -4.49
CA TYR A 102 -3.77 0.30 -4.60
C TYR A 102 -3.89 1.14 -3.34
N ARG A 103 -4.01 2.47 -3.49
CA ARG A 103 -4.07 3.44 -2.38
C ARG A 103 -2.99 3.20 -1.30
N GLY A 104 -1.75 2.95 -1.74
CA GLY A 104 -0.60 2.72 -0.86
C GLY A 104 -0.52 1.34 -0.22
N GLY A 105 -1.50 0.46 -0.40
CA GLY A 105 -1.49 -0.91 0.12
C GLY A 105 -1.23 -1.95 -0.97
N ALA A 106 -0.57 -3.07 -0.63
CA ALA A 106 -0.44 -4.21 -1.54
C ALA A 106 -1.81 -4.85 -1.78
N VAL A 107 -2.12 -5.16 -3.05
CA VAL A 107 -3.35 -5.85 -3.47
C VAL A 107 -3.22 -7.35 -3.24
N VAL A 108 -2.05 -7.89 -3.56
CA VAL A 108 -1.71 -9.31 -3.46
C VAL A 108 -0.68 -9.48 -2.36
N ARG A 109 -0.83 -10.52 -1.55
CA ARG A 109 0.15 -10.94 -0.56
C ARG A 109 1.27 -11.74 -1.21
N GLU A 110 0.92 -12.77 -1.97
CA GLU A 110 1.87 -13.70 -2.58
C GLU A 110 1.29 -14.40 -3.80
N PHE A 111 2.17 -14.99 -4.60
CA PHE A 111 1.79 -15.93 -5.64
C PHE A 111 2.76 -17.13 -5.68
N TYR A 112 2.31 -18.22 -6.28
CA TYR A 112 3.10 -19.41 -6.61
C TYR A 112 2.75 -19.93 -8.00
N GLY A 113 3.70 -20.48 -8.74
CA GLY A 113 3.52 -21.10 -10.05
C GLY A 113 4.84 -21.66 -10.60
N ASN A 114 4.89 -22.03 -11.87
CA ASN A 114 6.14 -22.34 -12.58
C ASN A 114 6.47 -21.23 -13.57
N ALA A 115 7.69 -20.68 -13.57
CA ALA A 115 8.11 -19.47 -14.29
C ALA A 115 9.28 -19.68 -15.27
N ASP A 116 9.97 -20.82 -15.21
CA ASP A 116 11.17 -21.09 -16.02
C ASP A 116 11.28 -22.52 -16.57
N LEU A 117 10.14 -23.24 -16.64
CA LEU A 117 9.97 -24.50 -17.39
C LEU A 117 10.64 -25.73 -16.77
N ASP A 118 10.96 -25.69 -15.49
CA ASP A 118 11.48 -26.85 -14.75
C ASP A 118 10.43 -27.47 -13.82
N TRP A 119 10.86 -28.26 -12.84
CA TRP A 119 9.99 -28.93 -11.86
C TRP A 119 10.05 -28.27 -10.49
N ASP A 120 10.55 -27.04 -10.42
CA ASP A 120 10.56 -26.22 -9.22
C ASP A 120 9.37 -25.22 -9.26
N VAL A 121 8.93 -24.83 -8.07
CA VAL A 121 7.84 -23.87 -7.88
C VAL A 121 8.42 -22.52 -7.49
N GLU A 122 8.19 -21.53 -8.34
CA GLU A 122 8.52 -20.14 -8.06
C GLU A 122 7.36 -19.47 -7.33
N GLY A 123 7.70 -18.73 -6.29
CA GLY A 123 6.79 -17.84 -5.62
C GLY A 123 7.47 -16.57 -5.18
N TYR A 124 6.65 -15.61 -4.82
CA TYR A 124 7.13 -14.39 -4.20
C TYR A 124 6.08 -13.88 -3.22
N THR A 125 6.53 -13.40 -2.07
CA THR A 125 5.67 -12.79 -1.06
C THR A 125 6.02 -11.33 -0.85
N LEU A 126 5.02 -10.45 -0.89
CA LEU A 126 5.10 -9.06 -0.43
C LEU A 126 4.92 -8.98 1.09
N HIS A 127 4.57 -10.08 1.75
CA HIS A 127 4.59 -10.13 3.20
C HIS A 127 6.02 -10.00 3.70
N ARG A 128 6.24 -9.06 4.61
CA ARG A 128 7.43 -9.02 5.42
C ARG A 128 7.34 -10.09 6.50
N SER A 129 8.27 -11.05 6.53
CA SER A 129 8.52 -11.84 7.73
C SER A 129 8.93 -10.92 8.90
N SER A 130 9.06 -11.48 10.10
CA SER A 130 9.47 -10.75 11.32
C SER A 130 10.81 -10.01 11.21
N ASP A 131 11.58 -10.23 10.14
CA ASP A 131 12.83 -9.55 9.81
C ASP A 131 12.68 -8.45 8.73
N GLY A 132 11.46 -8.10 8.33
CA GLY A 132 11.21 -7.03 7.36
C GLY A 132 11.44 -7.43 5.89
N SER A 133 11.69 -8.71 5.59
CA SER A 133 11.99 -9.15 4.22
C SER A 133 10.73 -9.61 3.45
N SER A 134 10.45 -8.95 2.32
CA SER A 134 9.65 -9.50 1.22
C SER A 134 10.59 -10.20 0.26
N GLY A 135 10.24 -11.33 -0.32
CA GLY A 135 11.22 -12.07 -1.10
C GLY A 135 10.70 -13.32 -1.83
N PRO A 136 11.63 -14.06 -2.45
CA PRO A 136 11.36 -15.36 -3.02
C PRO A 136 10.68 -16.28 -2.00
N ALA A 137 9.70 -17.02 -2.48
CA ALA A 137 8.98 -18.04 -1.73
C ALA A 137 8.82 -19.28 -2.62
N THR A 138 8.42 -20.40 -2.02
CA THR A 138 8.09 -21.62 -2.75
C THR A 138 6.92 -22.30 -2.05
N SER A 139 6.32 -23.30 -2.71
CA SER A 139 5.18 -24.05 -2.22
C SER A 139 5.29 -25.51 -2.67
N ASP A 140 4.26 -26.31 -2.42
CA ASP A 140 4.21 -27.71 -2.88
C ASP A 140 4.10 -27.82 -4.41
N ASP A 141 4.49 -28.98 -4.94
CA ASP A 141 4.52 -29.30 -6.38
C ASP A 141 3.17 -29.15 -7.08
N SER A 142 2.06 -29.02 -6.35
CA SER A 142 0.76 -28.80 -7.00
C SER A 142 0.73 -27.50 -7.81
N HIS A 143 1.58 -26.54 -7.47
CA HIS A 143 1.72 -25.25 -8.15
C HIS A 143 2.49 -25.35 -9.48
N LEU A 144 3.00 -26.52 -9.86
CA LEU A 144 3.61 -26.73 -11.18
C LEU A 144 2.60 -26.64 -12.34
N TRP A 145 1.32 -26.90 -12.05
CA TRP A 145 0.24 -26.89 -13.06
C TRP A 145 -0.85 -25.86 -12.83
N HIS A 146 -0.72 -25.02 -11.79
CA HIS A 146 -1.61 -23.88 -11.57
C HIS A 146 -0.89 -22.71 -10.92
N ILE A 147 -1.33 -21.49 -11.24
CA ILE A 147 -0.90 -20.29 -10.53
C ILE A 147 -1.85 -20.07 -9.36
N HIS A 148 -1.30 -20.02 -8.15
CA HIS A 148 -2.02 -19.60 -6.95
C HIS A 148 -1.73 -18.12 -6.68
N ILE A 149 -2.77 -17.31 -6.49
CA ILE A 149 -2.63 -15.88 -6.13
C ILE A 149 -3.42 -15.62 -4.84
N SER A 150 -2.72 -15.18 -3.80
CA SER A 150 -3.30 -14.82 -2.50
C SER A 150 -3.48 -13.32 -2.39
N PHE A 151 -4.72 -12.84 -2.31
CA PHE A 151 -5.10 -11.43 -2.23
C PHE A 151 -5.28 -10.97 -0.79
N HIS A 152 -4.95 -9.72 -0.50
CA HIS A 152 -5.36 -9.13 0.76
C HIS A 152 -6.87 -8.91 0.81
N ARG A 153 -7.51 -9.33 1.91
CA ARG A 153 -8.98 -9.38 2.04
C ARG A 153 -9.66 -8.01 1.87
N VAL A 154 -8.97 -6.92 2.21
CA VAL A 154 -9.48 -5.56 1.99
C VAL A 154 -9.76 -5.22 0.52
N TRP A 155 -9.16 -5.94 -0.45
CA TRP A 155 -9.27 -5.63 -1.88
C TRP A 155 -10.10 -6.63 -2.70
N VAL A 156 -10.53 -7.76 -2.13
CA VAL A 156 -11.09 -8.87 -2.93
C VAL A 156 -12.41 -8.57 -3.63
N GLU A 157 -13.16 -7.57 -3.17
CA GLU A 157 -14.38 -7.07 -3.84
C GLU A 157 -14.13 -5.77 -4.64
N ASN A 158 -12.90 -5.26 -4.67
CA ASN A 158 -12.55 -3.99 -5.32
C ASN A 158 -11.93 -4.24 -6.70
N TRP A 159 -12.73 -4.05 -7.75
CA TRP A 159 -12.25 -4.23 -9.12
C TRP A 159 -11.11 -3.28 -9.52
N ASP A 160 -11.13 -2.02 -9.04
CA ASP A 160 -10.08 -1.05 -9.37
C ASP A 160 -8.72 -1.44 -8.79
N ALA A 161 -8.71 -2.12 -7.65
CA ALA A 161 -7.50 -2.72 -7.10
C ALA A 161 -7.08 -3.98 -7.86
N VAL A 162 -8.03 -4.89 -8.11
CA VAL A 162 -7.77 -6.23 -8.68
C VAL A 162 -7.37 -6.19 -10.16
N LYS A 163 -7.89 -5.23 -10.95
CA LYS A 163 -7.58 -5.12 -12.39
C LYS A 163 -6.08 -4.93 -12.70
N GLY A 164 -5.32 -4.39 -11.74
CA GLY A 164 -3.85 -4.31 -11.80
C GLY A 164 -3.20 -5.66 -12.07
N ILE A 165 -3.68 -6.69 -11.39
CA ILE A 165 -3.17 -8.07 -11.48
C ILE A 165 -3.50 -8.67 -12.84
N LEU A 166 -4.72 -8.44 -13.33
CA LEU A 166 -5.11 -8.86 -14.68
C LEU A 166 -4.19 -8.25 -15.74
N ALA A 167 -3.84 -6.97 -15.62
CA ALA A 167 -2.96 -6.36 -16.59
C ALA A 167 -1.52 -6.83 -16.51
N ILE A 168 -1.02 -7.22 -15.32
CA ILE A 168 0.27 -7.92 -15.21
C ILE A 168 0.19 -9.25 -15.98
N LEU A 169 -0.83 -10.05 -15.71
CA LEU A 169 -1.05 -11.33 -16.38
C LEU A 169 -1.14 -11.18 -17.90
N LEU A 170 -1.84 -10.15 -18.39
CA LEU A 170 -2.02 -9.90 -19.82
C LEU A 170 -0.88 -9.09 -20.46
N ASP A 171 0.12 -8.66 -19.68
CA ASP A 171 1.19 -7.74 -20.12
C ASP A 171 0.65 -6.45 -20.76
N LYS A 172 -0.45 -5.94 -20.20
CA LYS A 172 -1.08 -4.70 -20.63
C LYS A 172 -0.55 -3.54 -19.78
N GLN A 173 -0.23 -2.43 -20.43
CA GLN A 173 -0.13 -1.18 -19.71
C GLN A 173 -1.53 -0.80 -19.22
N ILE A 174 -1.66 -0.57 -17.92
CA ILE A 174 -2.75 0.26 -17.40
C ILE A 174 -2.07 1.61 -17.13
N PRO A 175 -2.65 2.75 -17.53
CA PRO A 175 -2.24 4.01 -16.94
C PRO A 175 -2.22 3.83 -15.42
N PRO A 176 -1.18 4.31 -14.71
CA PRO A 176 -1.17 4.26 -13.25
C PRO A 176 -2.50 4.82 -12.74
N PRO A 177 -3.06 4.27 -11.65
CA PRO A 177 -4.28 4.82 -11.09
C PRO A 177 -4.06 6.32 -10.92
N GLU A 178 -4.96 7.14 -11.48
CA GLU A 178 -4.88 8.58 -11.25
C GLU A 178 -4.77 8.77 -9.74
N PRO A 179 -3.78 9.52 -9.25
CA PRO A 179 -3.73 9.87 -7.85
C PRO A 179 -5.13 10.37 -7.45
N PRO A 180 -5.68 9.93 -6.31
CA PRO A 180 -6.96 10.40 -5.82
C PRO A 180 -7.00 11.93 -5.96
N LYS A 181 -8.06 12.46 -6.59
CA LYS A 181 -8.16 13.89 -6.91
C LYS A 181 -8.06 14.76 -5.63
N ASP A 182 -8.48 14.18 -4.52
CA ASP A 182 -8.45 14.70 -3.15
C ASP A 182 -7.08 14.57 -2.45
N TRP A 183 -6.11 13.81 -2.98
CA TRP A 183 -4.75 13.76 -2.42
C TRP A 183 -3.92 14.99 -2.75
N PHE A 184 -4.15 15.63 -3.90
CA PHE A 184 -3.57 16.94 -4.15
C PHE A 184 -4.23 18.03 -3.32
N ASP A 185 -5.50 17.88 -2.93
CA ASP A 185 -6.15 18.80 -1.99
C ASP A 185 -5.60 18.61 -0.56
N MET A 186 -5.21 17.40 -0.15
CA MET A 186 -4.61 17.16 1.18
C MET A 186 -3.12 17.50 1.28
N ALA A 187 -2.40 17.53 0.15
CA ALA A 187 -0.96 17.74 0.10
C ALA A 187 -0.56 18.98 -0.72
N ASP A 188 -1.49 19.88 -1.05
CA ASP A 188 -1.09 21.18 -1.56
C ASP A 188 -0.48 22.02 -0.42
N GLU A 189 0.38 22.93 -0.81
CA GLU A 189 0.98 23.92 0.08
C GLU A 189 -0.09 24.71 0.85
N ASN A 190 -1.33 24.78 0.33
CA ASN A 190 -2.47 25.42 0.99
C ASN A 190 -3.10 24.56 2.08
N THR A 191 -3.01 23.23 2.15
CA THR A 191 -3.55 22.47 3.29
C THR A 191 -2.60 22.54 4.48
N LEU A 192 -1.28 22.47 4.23
CA LEU A 192 -0.29 22.77 5.27
C LEU A 192 -0.38 24.24 5.69
N LYS A 193 -0.46 25.20 4.75
CA LYS A 193 -0.71 26.62 5.10
C LYS A 193 -2.06 26.82 5.76
N THR A 194 -3.16 26.22 5.32
CA THR A 194 -4.48 26.42 5.94
C THR A 194 -4.54 25.84 7.35
N VAL A 195 -3.89 24.70 7.62
CA VAL A 195 -3.77 24.14 8.98
C VAL A 195 -2.88 25.02 9.86
N VAL A 196 -1.81 25.58 9.30
CA VAL A 196 -0.89 26.53 9.95
C VAL A 196 -1.59 27.88 10.19
N ASP A 197 -2.09 28.54 9.16
CA ASP A 197 -2.81 29.83 9.16
C ASP A 197 -4.06 29.81 10.06
N ARG A 198 -4.95 28.80 9.98
CA ARG A 198 -6.12 28.72 10.89
C ARG A 198 -5.74 28.48 12.35
N SER A 199 -4.63 27.78 12.61
CA SER A 199 -4.20 27.50 13.97
C SER A 199 -3.41 28.66 14.58
N LEU A 200 -2.75 29.48 13.76
CA LEU A 200 -1.80 30.49 14.21
C LEU A 200 -2.44 31.88 14.33
N ASP A 201 -3.25 32.30 13.37
CA ASP A 201 -3.83 33.65 13.39
C ASP A 201 -4.90 33.83 14.48
N ASP A 202 -5.69 32.80 14.75
CA ASP A 202 -6.80 32.89 15.72
C ASP A 202 -6.35 32.73 17.19
N LYS A 203 -5.13 32.21 17.47
CA LYS A 203 -4.71 31.81 18.83
C LYS A 203 -3.34 32.29 19.30
N LEU A 204 -2.42 32.66 18.39
CA LEU A 204 -1.01 32.88 18.74
C LEU A 204 -0.54 34.34 18.60
N GLY A 205 -1.40 35.20 18.10
CA GLY A 205 -1.07 36.58 17.81
C GLY A 205 -0.18 36.72 16.56
N PRO A 206 -0.30 37.83 15.81
CA PRO A 206 0.27 37.95 14.46
C PRO A 206 1.80 37.83 14.40
N ALA A 207 2.49 38.13 15.50
CA ALA A 207 3.96 38.09 15.55
C ALA A 207 4.51 36.66 15.65
N VAL A 208 3.84 35.78 16.39
CA VAL A 208 4.24 34.37 16.57
C VAL A 208 3.83 33.55 15.35
N ALA A 209 2.63 33.81 14.81
CA ALA A 209 2.14 33.26 13.55
C ALA A 209 3.15 33.48 12.41
N LYS A 210 3.52 34.74 12.18
CA LYS A 210 4.49 35.13 11.15
C LYS A 210 5.88 34.53 11.37
N ALA A 211 6.33 34.41 12.61
CA ALA A 211 7.64 33.82 12.91
C ALA A 211 7.68 32.31 12.64
N ILE A 212 6.54 31.62 12.79
CA ILE A 212 6.38 30.20 12.45
C ILE A 212 6.27 30.03 10.94
N GLU A 213 5.44 30.82 10.26
CA GLU A 213 5.33 30.86 8.79
C GLU A 213 6.68 31.10 8.12
N ASP A 214 7.42 32.14 8.52
CA ASP A 214 8.75 32.49 7.97
C ASP A 214 9.81 31.38 8.17
N LYS A 215 9.57 30.45 9.10
CA LYS A 215 10.44 29.31 9.39
C LYS A 215 9.99 28.06 8.63
N VAL A 216 8.68 27.81 8.56
CA VAL A 216 8.07 26.75 7.74
C VAL A 216 8.40 26.99 6.27
N ASP A 217 8.21 28.21 5.76
CA ASP A 217 8.57 28.59 4.39
C ASP A 217 10.07 28.45 4.10
N ARG A 218 10.93 28.70 5.11
CA ARG A 218 12.37 28.48 4.99
C ARG A 218 12.74 27.00 4.93
N ILE A 219 12.06 26.16 5.72
CA ILE A 219 12.28 24.72 5.76
C ILE A 219 11.70 24.07 4.51
N ALA A 220 10.47 24.41 4.12
CA ALA A 220 9.81 23.97 2.90
C ALA A 220 10.62 24.42 1.67
N GLY A 221 10.99 25.70 1.60
CA GLY A 221 11.81 26.27 0.53
C GLY A 221 13.22 25.66 0.44
N ARG A 222 13.90 25.36 1.55
CA ARG A 222 15.18 24.63 1.50
C ARG A 222 15.00 23.17 1.10
N THR A 223 13.96 22.50 1.59
CA THR A 223 13.77 21.05 1.41
C THR A 223 13.24 20.71 0.02
N LEU A 224 12.40 21.57 -0.56
CA LEU A 224 11.82 21.40 -1.90
C LEU A 224 12.76 21.93 -3.00
N ASN A 225 13.47 23.04 -2.76
CA ASN A 225 14.18 23.75 -3.83
C ASN A 225 15.67 23.36 -3.96
N THR A 226 16.31 22.75 -2.94
CA THR A 226 17.75 22.40 -3.00
C THR A 226 18.07 21.00 -3.51
N LYS A 227 17.08 20.09 -3.65
CA LYS A 227 17.32 18.73 -4.17
C LYS A 227 16.58 18.37 -5.45
N PHE A 228 15.56 19.13 -5.87
CA PHE A 228 14.84 18.90 -7.13
C PHE A 228 14.29 20.22 -7.70
N PRO A 229 15.00 20.91 -8.60
CA PRO A 229 14.50 22.14 -9.22
C PRO A 229 13.22 21.94 -10.05
N THR A 230 12.85 20.69 -10.33
CA THR A 230 11.69 20.30 -11.13
C THR A 230 11.14 18.95 -10.66
N GLY A 231 10.53 18.91 -9.47
CA GLY A 231 10.00 17.68 -8.87
C GLY A 231 9.00 16.91 -9.74
N VAL A 232 8.26 17.62 -10.61
CA VAL A 232 7.30 17.01 -11.54
C VAL A 232 7.99 16.38 -12.76
N ALA A 233 9.02 17.04 -13.31
CA ALA A 233 9.71 16.55 -14.52
C ALA A 233 10.57 15.30 -14.26
N HIS A 234 11.03 15.08 -13.02
CA HIS A 234 11.86 13.92 -12.71
C HIS A 234 11.04 12.63 -12.49
N LEU A 235 9.77 12.77 -12.07
CA LEU A 235 8.80 11.66 -11.94
C LEU A 235 8.37 11.10 -13.30
N ASP A 236 8.22 11.96 -14.31
CA ASP A 236 7.94 11.56 -15.70
C ASP A 236 9.12 10.81 -16.34
N ALA A 237 10.36 11.24 -16.08
CA ALA A 237 11.55 10.63 -16.68
C ALA A 237 11.84 9.18 -16.19
N GLN A 238 11.27 8.76 -15.06
CA GLN A 238 11.45 7.40 -14.50
C GLN A 238 10.20 6.51 -14.60
N GLY A 239 9.11 7.01 -15.18
CA GLY A 239 7.88 6.25 -15.41
C GLY A 239 7.15 5.85 -14.12
N GLY A 240 7.13 6.71 -13.09
CA GLY A 240 6.34 6.47 -11.88
C GLY A 240 6.86 5.37 -10.93
N ARG A 241 8.08 4.84 -11.14
CA ARG A 241 8.65 3.70 -10.40
C ARG A 241 8.97 3.95 -8.92
N ASN A 242 8.87 5.18 -8.42
CA ASN A 242 9.24 5.54 -7.03
C ASN A 242 8.11 6.21 -6.22
N TRP A 243 6.86 6.11 -6.66
CA TRP A 243 5.72 6.79 -5.99
C TRP A 243 5.56 6.45 -4.49
N PRO A 244 5.70 5.17 -4.05
CA PRO A 244 5.62 4.84 -2.62
C PRO A 244 6.76 5.45 -1.79
N TRP A 245 7.96 5.58 -2.37
CA TRP A 245 9.09 6.22 -1.70
C TRP A 245 8.89 7.74 -1.58
N PHE A 246 8.36 8.37 -2.63
CA PHE A 246 8.08 9.81 -2.65
C PHE A 246 7.00 10.19 -1.63
N ALA A 247 5.89 9.44 -1.56
CA ALA A 247 4.84 9.66 -0.57
C ALA A 247 5.34 9.47 0.86
N ARG A 248 6.21 8.48 1.11
CA ARG A 248 6.88 8.27 2.40
C ARG A 248 7.79 9.44 2.77
N ASP A 249 8.60 9.91 1.82
CA ASP A 249 9.52 11.03 2.05
C ASP A 249 8.77 12.35 2.34
N LEU A 250 7.68 12.62 1.61
CA LEU A 250 6.83 13.79 1.84
C LEU A 250 6.18 13.74 3.24
N ARG A 251 5.68 12.57 3.62
CA ARG A 251 5.09 12.32 4.94
C ARG A 251 6.10 12.50 6.05
N ASN A 252 7.27 11.87 5.97
CA ASN A 252 8.33 12.00 6.97
C ASN A 252 8.78 13.47 7.14
N LYS A 253 8.79 14.24 6.05
CA LYS A 253 9.04 15.69 6.09
C LYS A 253 7.92 16.46 6.80
N ALA A 254 6.66 16.11 6.59
CA ALA A 254 5.53 16.72 7.30
C ALA A 254 5.61 16.44 8.82
N TYR A 255 5.93 15.20 9.22
CA TYR A 255 6.17 14.85 10.63
C TYR A 255 7.33 15.66 11.23
N ALA A 256 8.45 15.80 10.52
CA ALA A 256 9.59 16.58 10.97
C ALA A 256 9.27 18.07 11.13
N VAL A 257 8.42 18.63 10.24
CA VAL A 257 7.93 20.01 10.35
C VAL A 257 7.02 20.16 11.57
N ALA A 258 6.08 19.25 11.78
CA ALA A 258 5.19 19.28 12.94
C ALA A 258 5.96 19.20 14.27
N GLU A 259 6.94 18.29 14.37
CA GLU A 259 7.79 18.17 15.57
C GLU A 259 8.63 19.43 15.81
N ALA A 260 9.15 20.06 14.74
CA ALA A 260 9.89 21.31 14.84
C ALA A 260 9.01 22.48 15.30
N VAL A 261 7.78 22.58 14.80
CA VAL A 261 6.78 23.57 15.24
C VAL A 261 6.44 23.36 16.71
N GLU A 262 6.22 22.11 17.14
CA GLU A 262 5.94 21.79 18.54
C GLU A 262 7.08 22.20 19.49
N LYS A 263 8.32 21.87 19.12
CA LYS A 263 9.51 22.27 19.90
C LYS A 263 9.65 23.79 19.98
N LEU A 264 9.35 24.50 18.88
CA LEU A 264 9.41 25.95 18.85
C LEU A 264 8.34 26.59 19.75
N ALA A 265 7.10 26.10 19.66
CA ALA A 265 5.99 26.57 20.49
C ALA A 265 6.27 26.37 21.98
N LYS A 266 6.83 25.21 22.37
CA LYS A 266 7.27 24.95 23.76
C LYS A 266 8.39 25.88 24.22
N ALA A 267 9.39 26.12 23.38
CA ALA A 267 10.50 27.01 23.73
C ALA A 267 10.05 28.47 23.90
N GLU A 268 9.07 28.92 23.09
CA GLU A 268 8.50 30.26 23.25
C GLU A 268 7.60 30.36 24.49
N LEU A 269 6.82 29.33 24.82
CA LEU A 269 6.09 29.23 26.09
C LEU A 269 7.00 29.34 27.32
N GLU A 270 8.12 28.62 27.30
CA GLU A 270 9.12 28.66 28.38
C GLU A 270 9.82 30.01 28.50
N ARG A 271 10.03 30.70 27.37
CA ARG A 271 10.69 32.01 27.32
C ARG A 271 9.80 33.15 27.76
N ALA A 272 8.53 33.12 27.40
CA ALA A 272 7.70 34.31 27.44
C ALA A 272 6.99 34.53 28.78
N ALA A 273 7.16 33.65 29.78
CA ALA A 273 6.51 33.76 31.11
C ALA A 273 5.02 34.14 30.96
N ILE A 274 4.36 33.50 29.98
CA ILE A 274 3.05 33.89 29.50
C ILE A 274 2.00 33.53 30.56
N ASP A 275 1.01 34.41 30.73
CA ASP A 275 -0.15 34.18 31.60
C ASP A 275 -0.84 32.84 31.26
N SER A 276 -1.35 32.19 32.29
CA SER A 276 -1.78 30.79 32.29
C SER A 276 -2.86 30.42 31.26
N ALA A 277 -3.61 31.41 30.74
CA ALA A 277 -4.65 31.21 29.74
C ALA A 277 -4.09 30.97 28.31
N GLU A 278 -3.17 31.80 27.83
CA GLU A 278 -2.54 31.62 26.51
C GLU A 278 -1.68 30.34 26.48
N ALA A 279 -1.06 29.99 27.61
CA ALA A 279 -0.35 28.72 27.74
C ALA A 279 -1.24 27.49 27.60
N ALA A 280 -2.48 27.54 28.12
CA ALA A 280 -3.44 26.46 28.00
C ALA A 280 -3.96 26.32 26.55
N GLU A 281 -4.21 27.42 25.85
CA GLU A 281 -4.64 27.40 24.45
C GLU A 281 -3.57 26.84 23.50
N LEU A 282 -2.30 27.19 23.74
CA LEU A 282 -1.16 26.62 23.05
C LEU A 282 -1.00 25.12 23.31
N GLN A 283 -1.13 24.68 24.55
CA GLN A 283 -1.07 23.26 24.90
C GLN A 283 -2.19 22.46 24.23
N GLN A 284 -3.39 23.04 24.13
CA GLN A 284 -4.50 22.42 23.41
C GLN A 284 -4.23 22.34 21.90
N ALA A 285 -3.70 23.39 21.28
CA ALA A 285 -3.34 23.36 19.85
C ALA A 285 -2.26 22.30 19.54
N ILE A 286 -1.27 22.13 20.42
CA ILE A 286 -0.27 21.06 20.34
C ILE A 286 -0.93 19.68 20.46
N ALA A 287 -1.89 19.52 21.37
CA ALA A 287 -2.62 18.26 21.54
C ALA A 287 -3.48 17.92 20.33
N ASP A 288 -4.17 18.91 19.73
CA ASP A 288 -4.99 18.74 18.53
C ASP A 288 -4.14 18.36 17.31
N LEU A 289 -2.97 19.01 17.14
CA LEU A 289 -2.00 18.66 16.11
C LEU A 289 -1.49 17.22 16.27
N ARG A 290 -1.15 16.81 17.50
CA ARG A 290 -0.73 15.43 17.78
C ARG A 290 -1.84 14.43 17.50
N ALA A 291 -3.08 14.72 17.89
CA ALA A 291 -4.21 13.85 17.59
C ALA A 291 -4.43 13.69 16.08
N ALA A 292 -4.35 14.77 15.31
CA ALA A 292 -4.45 14.72 13.85
C ALA A 292 -3.31 13.92 13.19
N ILE A 293 -2.14 13.91 13.83
CA ILE A 293 -0.96 13.17 13.39
C ILE A 293 -1.03 11.68 13.77
N ASP A 294 -1.57 11.37 14.95
CA ASP A 294 -1.66 10.02 15.53
C ASP A 294 -2.88 9.22 15.00
N ASP A 295 -3.90 9.89 14.45
CA ASP A 295 -5.03 9.22 13.76
C ASP A 295 -4.61 8.58 12.42
N GLU A 296 -3.39 8.90 11.94
CA GLU A 296 -2.70 8.11 10.92
C GLU A 296 -1.57 7.29 11.57
N PRO A 297 -1.55 5.95 11.44
CA PRO A 297 -0.56 5.12 12.12
C PRO A 297 0.86 5.48 11.65
N PRO A 298 1.83 5.62 12.59
CA PRO A 298 3.20 5.94 12.24
C PRO A 298 3.79 4.88 11.30
N VAL A 299 4.50 5.34 10.27
CA VAL A 299 5.35 4.45 9.48
C VAL A 299 6.58 4.16 10.33
N VAL A 300 6.58 3.01 11.00
CA VAL A 300 7.66 2.57 11.87
C VAL A 300 8.96 2.51 11.08
N ASP A 301 9.98 3.26 11.51
CA ASP A 301 11.33 3.14 10.96
C ASP A 301 11.88 1.75 11.30
N GLU A 302 12.27 1.00 10.28
CA GLU A 302 13.10 -0.19 10.46
C GLU A 302 14.58 0.15 10.24
N PRO A 303 15.47 -0.46 11.03
CA PRO A 303 16.89 -0.15 11.03
C PRO A 303 17.49 -0.43 9.66
N GLN A 304 18.33 0.50 9.20
CA GLN A 304 19.13 0.31 7.99
C GLN A 304 20.19 -0.76 8.28
N GLY A 305 19.97 -1.96 7.74
CA GLY A 305 20.91 -3.08 7.67
C GLY A 305 21.07 -3.54 6.24
#